data_AF-A0A3L8PJ98-F1
#
_entry.id   AF-A0A3L8PJ98-F1
#
_cell.length_a   1.000
_cell.length_b   1.000
_cell.length_c   1.000
_cell.angle_alpha   90.00
_cell.angle_beta   90.00
_cell.angle_gamma   90.00
#
_symmetry.space_group_name_H-M   'P 1'
#
loop_
_entity.id
_entity.type
_entity.pdbx_description
1 polymer ?
#
loop_
_entity_poly.entity_id
_entity_poly.type
_entity_poly.pdbx_seq_one_letter_code
_entity_poly.pdbx_strand_id
1 'polypeptide(L)'
;MTPLDLSPAPGAAPRGAMLRSQTAMELKLLLRNGEQVLLTIVIPLILLLAGTRSDRIVDLGPGRPIDVITPGVLALAVLSTSFTSLAIATGFERRYGVLKRLGASPLPRSGLVIGKITAVVLVEVAQLALLSGVALLLGWEPAAGVLPWLWLALLAVLGTSAFGSLALLIAGTLRAEATLALANLVYVVLLVAGAVLVPLDRYPDAAQSVLALLPSAALAEGLRDTFAAGAPHWSALAVLAGWTAVAGLLTTRSFTWE
;
A
#
# COMPACT_ATOMS: atom_id res chain seq x y z
N MET A 1 10.98 45.31 -24.73
CA MET A 1 11.67 44.48 -23.73
C MET A 1 10.88 44.58 -22.44
N THR A 2 10.19 43.51 -22.04
CA THR A 2 9.45 43.49 -20.76
C THR A 2 10.50 43.44 -19.64
N PRO A 3 10.54 44.40 -18.71
CA PRO A 3 11.52 44.37 -17.63
C PRO A 3 11.28 43.11 -16.76
N LEU A 4 12.35 42.34 -16.53
CA LEU A 4 12.31 41.22 -15.61
C LEU A 4 12.18 41.77 -14.18
N ASP A 5 11.08 41.43 -13.52
CA ASP A 5 10.89 41.75 -12.11
C ASP A 5 11.77 40.81 -11.26
N LEU A 6 12.76 41.38 -10.59
CA LEU A 6 13.70 40.70 -9.71
C LEU A 6 13.38 40.91 -8.23
N SER A 7 12.20 41.47 -7.91
CA SER A 7 11.80 41.62 -6.53
C SER A 7 11.57 40.24 -5.90
N PRO A 8 12.21 39.94 -4.75
CA PRO A 8 11.97 38.68 -4.07
C PRO A 8 10.50 38.63 -3.62
N ALA A 9 9.81 37.53 -3.95
CA ALA A 9 8.46 37.24 -3.52
C ALA A 9 8.48 36.19 -2.38
N PRO A 10 8.87 36.57 -1.15
CA PRO A 10 8.89 35.64 -0.02
C PRO A 10 7.45 35.21 0.30
N GLY A 11 7.15 33.93 0.07
CA GLY A 11 5.84 33.36 0.32
C GLY A 11 5.86 31.85 0.22
N ALA A 12 4.91 31.19 0.87
CA ALA A 12 4.73 29.76 0.70
C ALA A 12 4.36 29.46 -0.76
N ALA A 13 5.00 28.46 -1.37
CA ALA A 13 4.64 28.01 -2.70
C ALA A 13 3.16 27.52 -2.73
N PRO A 14 2.50 27.49 -3.90
CA PRO A 14 1.16 26.92 -4.02
C PRO A 14 1.13 25.46 -3.56
N ARG A 15 0.01 25.03 -2.94
CA ARG A 15 -0.14 23.66 -2.40
C ARG A 15 0.18 22.56 -3.41
N GLY A 16 -0.21 22.73 -4.67
CA GLY A 16 0.09 21.76 -5.74
C GLY A 16 1.57 21.70 -6.11
N ALA A 17 2.32 22.80 -5.99
CA ALA A 17 3.78 22.79 -6.18
C ALA A 17 4.48 22.10 -5.00
N MET A 18 4.04 22.37 -3.77
CA MET A 18 4.53 21.70 -2.56
C MET A 18 4.30 20.19 -2.61
N LEU A 19 3.09 19.75 -2.98
CA LEU A 19 2.75 18.32 -3.06
C LEU A 19 3.57 17.60 -4.14
N ARG A 20 3.74 18.22 -5.32
CA ARG A 20 4.59 17.66 -6.39
C ARG A 20 6.04 17.54 -5.95
N SER A 21 6.59 18.57 -5.32
CA SER A 21 7.96 18.54 -4.81
C SER A 21 8.14 17.48 -3.73
N GLN A 22 7.20 17.36 -2.80
CA GLN A 22 7.23 16.32 -1.76
C GLN A 22 7.16 14.94 -2.38
N THR A 23 6.19 14.69 -3.26
CA THR A 23 6.01 13.39 -3.92
C THR A 23 7.25 13.00 -4.72
N ALA A 24 7.84 13.95 -5.47
CA ALA A 24 9.05 13.70 -6.25
C ALA A 24 10.27 13.39 -5.36
N MET A 25 10.40 14.07 -4.22
CA MET A 25 11.45 13.79 -3.25
C MET A 25 11.29 12.39 -2.66
N GLU A 26 10.10 12.06 -2.16
CA GLU A 26 9.79 10.75 -1.58
C GLU A 26 10.00 9.63 -2.60
N LEU A 27 9.50 9.79 -3.83
CA LEU A 27 9.70 8.84 -4.91
C LEU A 27 11.18 8.63 -5.22
N LYS A 28 11.96 9.71 -5.30
CA LYS A 28 13.42 9.62 -5.52
C LYS A 28 14.12 8.90 -4.37
N LEU A 29 13.71 9.13 -3.12
CA LEU A 29 14.28 8.43 -1.96
C LEU A 29 13.96 6.93 -1.99
N LEU A 30 12.70 6.58 -2.27
CA LEU A 30 12.27 5.18 -2.41
C LEU A 30 13.05 4.48 -3.53
N LEU A 31 13.14 5.08 -4.72
CA LEU A 31 13.86 4.50 -5.86
C LEU A 31 15.38 4.42 -5.64
N ARG A 32 15.95 5.29 -4.81
CA ARG A 32 17.37 5.22 -4.42
C ARG A 32 17.63 4.11 -3.40
N ASN A 33 16.62 3.68 -2.66
CA ASN A 33 16.71 2.53 -1.77
C ASN A 33 16.45 1.22 -2.54
N GLY A 34 17.33 0.93 -3.51
CA GLY A 34 17.17 -0.21 -4.41
C GLY A 34 17.11 -1.55 -3.70
N GLU A 35 17.79 -1.69 -2.55
CA GLU A 35 17.74 -2.91 -1.74
C GLU A 35 16.31 -3.17 -1.22
N GLN A 36 15.66 -2.16 -0.66
CA GLN A 36 14.29 -2.29 -0.15
C GLN A 36 13.31 -2.58 -1.29
N VAL A 37 13.43 -1.89 -2.42
CA VAL A 37 12.59 -2.12 -3.61
C VAL A 37 12.79 -3.53 -4.16
N LEU A 38 14.02 -4.03 -4.17
CA LEU A 38 14.31 -5.39 -4.61
C LEU A 38 13.63 -6.42 -3.68
N LEU A 39 13.77 -6.26 -2.36
CA LEU A 39 13.20 -7.19 -1.39
C LEU A 39 11.67 -7.22 -1.43
N THR A 40 11.00 -6.08 -1.64
CA THR A 40 9.54 -6.03 -1.77
C THR A 40 9.02 -6.68 -3.06
N ILE A 41 9.87 -6.89 -4.06
CA ILE A 41 9.54 -7.60 -5.31
C ILE A 41 9.87 -9.08 -5.19
N VAL A 42 11.02 -9.43 -4.60
CA VAL A 42 11.53 -10.81 -4.53
C VAL A 42 10.56 -11.73 -3.78
N ILE A 43 10.03 -11.29 -2.63
CA ILE A 43 9.12 -12.14 -1.83
C ILE A 43 7.84 -12.48 -2.61
N PRO A 44 7.08 -11.51 -3.16
CA PRO A 44 5.94 -11.82 -4.03
C PRO A 44 6.29 -12.70 -5.23
N LEU A 45 7.43 -12.47 -5.88
CA LEU A 45 7.87 -13.33 -7.00
C LEU A 45 8.11 -14.77 -6.58
N ILE A 46 8.77 -14.99 -5.44
CA ILE A 46 8.97 -16.33 -4.88
C ILE A 46 7.62 -16.99 -4.61
N LEU A 47 6.64 -16.25 -4.08
CA LEU A 47 5.30 -16.78 -3.83
C LEU A 47 4.55 -17.12 -5.12
N LEU A 48 4.65 -16.30 -6.16
CA LEU A 48 4.08 -16.63 -7.49
C LEU A 48 4.71 -17.91 -8.04
N LEU A 49 6.04 -18.00 -8.01
CA LEU A 49 6.78 -19.17 -8.49
C LEU A 49 6.46 -20.43 -7.68
N ALA A 50 6.40 -20.32 -6.35
CA ALA A 50 6.00 -21.42 -5.47
C ALA A 50 4.55 -21.85 -5.72
N GLY A 51 3.66 -20.89 -5.98
CA GLY A 51 2.25 -21.12 -6.30
C GLY A 51 2.05 -21.97 -7.55
N THR A 52 2.88 -21.82 -8.59
CA THR A 52 2.80 -22.68 -9.78
C THR A 52 3.11 -24.16 -9.52
N ARG A 53 3.71 -24.49 -8.38
CA ARG A 53 4.12 -25.83 -7.98
C ARG A 53 3.26 -26.38 -6.83
N SER A 54 2.22 -25.66 -6.40
CA SER A 54 1.52 -25.94 -5.15
C SER A 54 0.53 -27.10 -5.21
N ASP A 55 0.27 -27.67 -6.40
CA ASP A 55 -0.50 -28.92 -6.58
C ASP A 55 0.00 -30.09 -5.71
N ARG A 56 1.22 -29.99 -5.18
CA ARG A 56 1.88 -30.98 -4.32
C ARG A 56 1.94 -30.62 -2.84
N ILE A 57 1.52 -29.42 -2.43
CA ILE A 57 1.78 -28.88 -1.09
C ILE A 57 0.50 -28.38 -0.38
N VAL A 58 -0.42 -27.71 -1.08
CA VAL A 58 -1.64 -27.15 -0.48
C VAL A 58 -2.82 -27.28 -1.47
N ASP A 59 -3.93 -27.84 -1.00
CA ASP A 59 -5.19 -27.88 -1.76
C ASP A 59 -5.88 -26.51 -1.72
N LEU A 60 -5.69 -25.74 -2.78
CA LEU A 60 -6.25 -24.40 -2.96
C LEU A 60 -7.69 -24.43 -3.52
N GLY A 61 -8.28 -25.61 -3.71
CA GLY A 61 -9.61 -25.78 -4.31
C GLY A 61 -9.57 -26.00 -5.83
N PRO A 62 -10.74 -26.01 -6.50
CA PRO A 62 -10.83 -26.26 -7.94
C PRO A 62 -10.31 -25.07 -8.76
N GLY A 63 -9.38 -25.32 -9.69
CA GLY A 63 -8.80 -24.31 -10.57
C GLY A 63 -7.29 -24.48 -10.70
N ARG A 64 -6.63 -23.65 -11.53
CA ARG A 64 -5.16 -23.63 -11.53
C ARG A 64 -4.69 -22.88 -10.28
N PRO A 65 -3.72 -23.40 -9.53
CA PRO A 65 -3.21 -22.73 -8.32
C PRO A 65 -2.80 -21.28 -8.52
N ILE A 66 -2.23 -20.98 -9.70
CA ILE A 66 -1.75 -19.65 -10.06
C ILE A 66 -2.91 -18.63 -10.12
N ASP A 67 -4.11 -19.05 -10.52
CA ASP A 67 -5.29 -18.17 -10.59
C ASP A 67 -5.80 -17.80 -9.19
N VAL A 68 -5.68 -18.73 -8.24
CA VAL A 68 -6.11 -18.53 -6.85
C VAL A 68 -5.10 -17.69 -6.06
N ILE A 69 -3.80 -17.92 -6.27
CA ILE A 69 -2.75 -17.28 -5.47
C ILE A 69 -2.43 -15.86 -5.93
N THR A 70 -2.56 -15.55 -7.22
CA THR A 70 -2.09 -14.28 -7.79
C THR A 70 -2.77 -13.06 -7.17
N PRO A 71 -4.11 -12.98 -7.03
CA PRO A 71 -4.77 -11.84 -6.38
C PRO A 71 -4.29 -11.63 -4.94
N GLY A 72 -4.07 -12.71 -4.19
CA GLY A 72 -3.54 -12.67 -2.82
C GLY A 72 -2.10 -12.16 -2.76
N VAL A 73 -1.26 -12.55 -3.72
CA VAL A 73 0.12 -12.05 -3.83
C VAL A 73 0.17 -10.58 -4.24
N LEU A 74 -0.73 -10.12 -5.11
CA LEU A 74 -0.86 -8.69 -5.43
C LEU A 74 -1.31 -7.89 -4.19
N ALA A 75 -2.28 -8.38 -3.42
CA ALA A 75 -2.70 -7.77 -2.16
C ALA A 75 -1.57 -7.73 -1.14
N LEU A 76 -0.78 -8.81 -1.03
CA LEU A 76 0.41 -8.88 -0.18
C LEU A 76 1.45 -7.83 -0.56
N ALA A 77 1.73 -7.68 -1.86
CA ALA A 77 2.70 -6.71 -2.35
C ALA A 77 2.30 -5.28 -1.99
N VAL A 78 1.01 -4.94 -2.15
CA VAL A 78 0.44 -3.65 -1.71
C VAL A 78 0.57 -3.49 -0.20
N LEU A 79 0.11 -4.47 0.60
CA LEU A 79 0.18 -4.41 2.06
C LEU A 79 1.61 -4.19 2.56
N SER A 80 2.57 -4.97 2.05
CA SER A 80 3.97 -4.91 2.49
C SER A 80 4.64 -3.58 2.16
N THR A 81 4.36 -3.04 0.97
CA THR A 81 4.97 -1.79 0.48
C THR A 81 4.32 -0.57 1.12
N SER A 82 3.00 -0.52 1.17
CA SER A 82 2.26 0.63 1.72
C SER A 82 2.22 0.69 3.24
N PHE A 83 2.27 -0.44 3.94
CA PHE A 83 2.26 -0.46 5.39
C PHE A 83 3.67 -0.54 5.97
N THR A 84 4.35 -1.67 5.81
CA THR A 84 5.58 -2.01 6.53
C THR A 84 6.73 -1.11 6.09
N SER A 85 6.96 -1.03 4.78
CA SER A 85 8.04 -0.20 4.23
C SER A 85 7.86 1.29 4.59
N LEU A 86 6.63 1.81 4.50
CA LEU A 86 6.33 3.20 4.80
C LEU A 86 6.44 3.52 6.30
N ALA A 87 5.90 2.65 7.17
CA ALA A 87 5.95 2.83 8.61
C ALA A 87 7.39 2.85 9.12
N ILE A 88 8.21 1.88 8.68
CA ILE A 88 9.60 1.74 9.13
C ILE A 88 10.44 2.92 8.62
N ALA A 89 10.35 3.25 7.32
CA ALA A 89 11.09 4.38 6.75
C ALA A 89 10.76 5.69 7.47
N THR A 90 9.48 5.97 7.70
CA THR A 90 9.04 7.18 8.39
C THR A 90 9.45 7.17 9.87
N GLY A 91 9.45 6.01 10.53
CA GLY A 91 9.96 5.85 11.89
C GLY A 91 11.45 6.21 11.98
N PHE A 92 12.27 5.76 11.03
CA PHE A 92 13.68 6.15 10.97
C PHE A 92 13.87 7.63 10.65
N GLU A 93 13.09 8.19 9.73
CA GLU A 93 13.09 9.64 9.45
C GLU A 93 12.82 10.46 10.71
N ARG A 94 11.91 10.00 11.58
CA ARG A 94 11.66 10.60 12.88
C ARG A 94 12.90 10.54 13.77
N ARG A 95 13.52 9.37 13.92
CA ARG A 95 14.74 9.19 14.72
C ARG A 95 15.90 10.06 14.23
N TYR A 96 16.01 10.27 12.92
CA TYR A 96 17.05 11.12 12.32
C TYR A 96 16.68 12.62 12.30
N GLY A 97 15.52 13.00 12.83
CA GLY A 97 15.07 14.39 12.88
C GLY A 97 14.69 14.98 11.52
N VAL A 98 14.47 14.15 10.49
CA VAL A 98 14.01 14.58 9.16
C VAL A 98 12.64 15.22 9.27
N LEU A 99 11.73 14.61 10.05
CA LEU A 99 10.40 15.17 10.28
C LEU A 99 10.46 16.55 10.96
N LYS A 100 11.36 16.75 11.92
CA LYS A 100 11.58 18.04 12.59
C LYS A 100 12.03 19.12 11.60
N ARG A 101 12.90 18.78 10.65
CA ARG A 101 13.34 19.69 9.58
C ARG A 101 12.21 20.02 8.60
N LEU A 102 11.40 19.03 8.23
CA LEU A 102 10.23 19.25 7.37
C LEU A 102 9.17 20.12 8.05
N GLY A 103 9.02 20.04 9.37
CA GLY A 103 8.12 20.89 10.15
C GLY A 103 8.50 22.38 10.16
N ALA A 104 9.75 22.72 9.83
CA ALA A 104 10.19 24.11 9.65
C ALA A 104 9.89 24.66 8.24
N SER A 105 9.45 23.81 7.32
CA SER A 105 9.04 24.20 5.97
C SER A 105 7.55 24.60 5.93
N PRO A 106 7.07 25.30 4.89
CA PRO A 106 5.65 25.64 4.75
C PRO A 106 4.75 24.42 4.44
N LEU A 107 5.29 23.19 4.44
CA LEU A 107 4.57 21.98 4.12
C LEU A 107 3.58 21.62 5.24
N PRO A 108 2.26 21.54 4.97
CA PRO A 108 1.31 21.07 5.96
C PRO A 108 1.45 19.55 6.17
N ARG A 109 1.06 19.05 7.34
CA ARG A 109 1.08 17.61 7.68
C ARG A 109 0.31 16.76 6.67
N SER A 110 -0.84 17.24 6.20
CA SER A 110 -1.60 16.57 5.14
C SER A 110 -0.84 16.50 3.82
N GLY A 111 -0.02 17.50 3.49
CA GLY A 111 0.84 17.50 2.31
C GLY A 111 1.93 16.43 2.40
N LEU A 112 2.50 16.22 3.59
CA LEU A 112 3.44 15.12 3.84
C LEU A 112 2.77 13.76 3.66
N VAL A 113 1.63 13.55 4.31
CA VAL A 113 0.88 12.27 4.26
C VAL A 113 0.50 11.92 2.83
N ILE A 114 -0.13 12.85 2.11
CA ILE A 114 -0.56 12.64 0.72
C ILE A 114 0.67 12.44 -0.18
N GLY A 115 1.74 13.22 0.01
CA GLY A 115 2.96 13.09 -0.80
C GLY A 115 3.64 11.74 -0.66
N LYS A 116 3.74 11.21 0.57
CA LYS A 116 4.28 9.88 0.85
C LYS A 116 3.41 8.77 0.25
N ILE A 117 2.10 8.81 0.48
CA ILE A 117 1.16 7.81 -0.09
C ILE A 117 1.22 7.84 -1.62
N THR A 118 1.23 9.03 -2.23
CA THR A 118 1.31 9.17 -3.69
C THR A 118 2.61 8.60 -4.23
N ALA A 119 3.75 8.83 -3.56
CA ALA A 119 5.02 8.27 -3.97
C ALA A 119 5.02 6.74 -3.91
N VAL A 120 4.41 6.14 -2.87
CA VAL A 120 4.24 4.69 -2.76
C VAL A 120 3.37 4.15 -3.89
N VAL A 121 2.21 4.78 -4.17
CA VAL A 121 1.32 4.38 -5.27
C VAL A 121 2.09 4.35 -6.60
N LEU A 122 2.94 5.35 -6.88
CA LEU A 122 3.73 5.38 -8.11
C LEU A 122 4.73 4.22 -8.22
N VAL A 123 5.34 3.80 -7.11
CA VAL A 123 6.22 2.62 -7.08
C VAL A 123 5.40 1.34 -7.25
N GLU A 124 4.25 1.24 -6.59
CA GLU A 124 3.36 0.08 -6.68
C GLU A 124 2.78 -0.12 -8.08
N VAL A 125 2.55 0.94 -8.86
CA VAL A 125 2.14 0.79 -10.26
C VAL A 125 3.17 -0.04 -11.04
N ALA A 126 4.47 0.25 -10.87
CA ALA A 126 5.53 -0.52 -11.52
C ALA A 126 5.65 -1.94 -10.92
N GLN A 127 5.55 -2.07 -9.60
CA GLN A 127 5.60 -3.35 -8.91
C GLN A 127 4.46 -4.28 -9.33
N LEU A 128 3.23 -3.80 -9.33
CA LEU A 128 2.04 -4.57 -9.73
C LEU A 128 2.08 -4.91 -11.22
N ALA A 129 2.49 -3.99 -12.08
CA ALA A 129 2.68 -4.29 -13.50
C ALA A 129 3.69 -5.43 -13.72
N LEU A 130 4.82 -5.40 -12.99
CA LEU A 130 5.82 -6.46 -13.03
C LEU A 130 5.25 -7.80 -12.52
N LEU A 131 4.63 -7.81 -11.34
CA LEU A 131 4.09 -9.02 -10.73
C LEU A 131 2.97 -9.63 -11.57
N SER A 132 2.05 -8.82 -12.08
CA SER A 132 1.01 -9.26 -13.00
C SER A 132 1.58 -9.78 -14.31
N GLY A 133 2.61 -9.12 -14.87
CA GLY A 133 3.30 -9.61 -16.07
C GLY A 133 3.94 -10.98 -15.84
N VAL A 134 4.62 -11.18 -14.71
CA VAL A 134 5.18 -12.49 -14.34
C VAL A 134 4.09 -13.53 -14.14
N ALA A 135 2.99 -13.20 -13.44
CA ALA A 135 1.88 -14.12 -13.24
C ALA A 135 1.26 -14.58 -14.57
N LEU A 136 1.07 -13.67 -15.53
CA LEU A 136 0.59 -14.00 -16.89
C LEU A 136 1.55 -14.94 -17.61
N LEU A 137 2.88 -14.72 -17.50
CA LEU A 137 3.89 -15.62 -18.07
C LEU A 137 3.90 -17.02 -17.42
N LEU A 138 3.50 -17.09 -16.14
CA LEU A 138 3.35 -18.34 -15.39
C LEU A 138 2.02 -19.06 -15.68
N GLY A 139 1.17 -18.51 -16.56
CA GLY A 139 -0.08 -19.14 -16.99
C GLY A 139 -1.32 -18.70 -16.22
N TRP A 140 -1.26 -17.55 -15.53
CA TRP A 140 -2.44 -16.90 -14.93
C TRP A 140 -3.43 -16.47 -16.01
N GLU A 141 -4.69 -16.87 -15.87
CA GLU A 141 -5.78 -16.50 -16.78
C GLU A 141 -6.81 -15.60 -16.05
N PRO A 142 -6.57 -14.29 -15.94
CA PRO A 142 -7.53 -13.38 -15.31
C PRO A 142 -8.81 -13.21 -16.15
N ALA A 143 -9.89 -12.76 -15.51
CA ALA A 143 -11.11 -12.32 -16.19
C ALA A 143 -10.78 -11.41 -17.39
N ALA A 144 -11.44 -11.67 -18.53
CA ALA A 144 -11.14 -11.00 -19.78
C ALA A 144 -11.48 -9.50 -19.76
N GLY A 145 -10.70 -8.71 -20.50
CA GLY A 145 -10.94 -7.29 -20.74
C GLY A 145 -10.11 -6.35 -19.87
N VAL A 146 -10.31 -5.04 -20.07
CA VAL A 146 -9.54 -3.98 -19.37
C VAL A 146 -10.10 -3.65 -17.99
N LEU A 147 -11.36 -3.97 -17.73
CA LEU A 147 -12.07 -3.56 -16.53
C LEU A 147 -11.46 -4.10 -15.22
N PRO A 148 -11.04 -5.38 -15.12
CA PRO A 148 -10.39 -5.89 -13.91
C PRO A 148 -9.09 -5.15 -13.55
N TRP A 149 -8.35 -4.68 -14.56
CA TRP A 149 -7.12 -3.91 -14.35
C TRP A 149 -7.38 -2.50 -13.81
N LEU A 150 -8.48 -1.87 -14.21
CA LEU A 150 -8.92 -0.59 -13.65
C LEU A 150 -9.34 -0.76 -12.18
N TRP A 151 -10.03 -1.86 -11.86
CA TRP A 151 -10.37 -2.19 -10.48
C TRP A 151 -9.15 -2.52 -9.63
N LEU A 152 -8.16 -3.26 -10.16
CA LEU A 152 -6.87 -3.45 -9.50
C LEU A 152 -6.22 -2.11 -9.18
N ALA A 153 -6.17 -1.18 -10.13
CA ALA A 153 -5.58 0.14 -9.91
C ALA A 153 -6.33 0.93 -8.82
N LEU A 154 -7.66 0.91 -8.83
CA LEU A 154 -8.48 1.58 -7.82
C LEU A 154 -8.30 0.95 -6.43
N LEU A 155 -8.36 -0.38 -6.34
CA LEU A 155 -8.18 -1.12 -5.10
C LEU A 155 -6.77 -0.94 -4.54
N ALA A 156 -5.74 -0.92 -5.38
CA ALA A 156 -4.37 -0.61 -4.98
C ALA A 156 -4.30 0.81 -4.40
N VAL A 157 -4.85 1.82 -5.08
CA VAL A 157 -4.86 3.21 -4.56
C VAL A 157 -5.58 3.31 -3.22
N LEU A 158 -6.75 2.68 -3.07
CA LEU A 158 -7.52 2.70 -1.83
C LEU A 158 -6.83 1.90 -0.71
N GLY A 159 -6.31 0.72 -1.03
CA GLY A 159 -5.53 -0.12 -0.12
C GLY A 159 -4.31 0.63 0.40
N THR A 160 -3.50 1.18 -0.50
CA THR A 160 -2.31 1.95 -0.17
C THR A 160 -2.62 3.21 0.61
N SER A 161 -3.75 3.86 0.34
CA SER A 161 -4.21 5.00 1.13
C SER A 161 -4.61 4.59 2.54
N ALA A 162 -5.31 3.45 2.71
CA ALA A 162 -5.71 2.92 4.00
C ALA A 162 -4.51 2.47 4.84
N PHE A 163 -3.68 1.59 4.28
CA PHE A 163 -2.47 1.08 4.91
C PHE A 163 -1.43 2.16 5.14
N GLY A 164 -1.21 3.02 4.14
CA GLY A 164 -0.27 4.12 4.25
C GLY A 164 -0.67 5.12 5.33
N SER A 165 -1.96 5.41 5.46
CA SER A 165 -2.46 6.23 6.57
C SER A 165 -2.26 5.55 7.92
N LEU A 166 -2.55 4.25 8.05
CA LEU A 166 -2.28 3.48 9.26
C LEU A 166 -0.79 3.46 9.63
N ALA A 167 0.08 3.25 8.64
CA ALA A 167 1.52 3.27 8.80
C ALA A 167 2.04 4.62 9.30
N LEU A 168 1.57 5.70 8.67
CA LEU A 168 1.94 7.07 9.04
C LEU A 168 1.34 7.50 10.38
N LEU A 169 0.18 6.98 10.77
CA LEU A 169 -0.38 7.16 12.12
C LEU A 169 0.58 6.58 13.16
N ILE A 170 1.05 5.35 12.95
CA ILE A 170 1.97 4.68 13.88
C ILE A 170 3.33 5.39 13.90
N ALA A 171 3.91 5.66 12.72
CA ALA A 171 5.22 6.29 12.61
C ALA A 171 5.23 7.76 13.08
N GLY A 172 4.12 8.46 12.90
CA GLY A 172 3.94 9.86 13.31
C GLY A 172 3.64 10.06 14.80
N THR A 173 3.36 8.99 15.53
CA THR A 173 3.00 9.06 16.97
C THR A 173 4.03 8.36 17.87
N LEU A 174 4.64 7.27 17.41
CA LEU A 174 5.57 6.47 18.21
C LEU A 174 7.04 6.82 17.92
N ARG A 175 7.95 6.30 18.76
CA ARG A 175 9.40 6.31 18.51
C ARG A 175 9.76 5.22 17.51
N ALA A 176 10.85 5.37 16.77
CA ALA A 176 11.26 4.44 15.70
C ALA A 176 11.29 2.97 16.12
N GLU A 177 11.82 2.67 17.31
CA GLU A 177 11.89 1.29 17.84
C GLU A 177 10.50 0.72 18.11
N ALA A 178 9.59 1.52 18.67
CA ALA A 178 8.21 1.13 18.91
C ALA A 178 7.40 1.03 17.60
N THR A 179 7.64 1.93 16.64
CA THR A 179 7.09 1.86 15.28
C THR A 179 7.50 0.56 14.60
N LEU A 180 8.79 0.18 14.67
CA LEU A 180 9.30 -1.06 14.08
C LEU A 180 8.63 -2.29 14.70
N ALA A 181 8.54 -2.37 16.02
CA ALA A 181 7.91 -3.49 16.71
C ALA A 181 6.41 -3.59 16.39
N LEU A 182 5.68 -2.48 16.51
CA LEU A 182 4.24 -2.44 16.28
C LEU A 182 3.89 -2.66 14.81
N ALA A 183 4.62 -2.08 13.87
CA ALA A 183 4.39 -2.28 12.45
C ALA A 183 4.56 -3.75 12.05
N ASN A 184 5.61 -4.43 12.53
CA ASN A 184 5.76 -5.86 12.24
C ASN A 184 4.65 -6.71 12.87
N LEU A 185 4.25 -6.41 14.11
CA LEU A 185 3.13 -7.12 14.76
C LEU A 185 1.82 -6.91 13.98
N VAL A 186 1.47 -5.67 13.67
CA VAL A 186 0.25 -5.34 12.92
C VAL A 186 0.31 -5.94 11.52
N TYR A 187 1.46 -5.93 10.85
CA TYR A 187 1.65 -6.57 9.55
C TYR A 187 1.33 -8.07 9.62
N VAL A 188 1.89 -8.79 10.60
CA VAL A 188 1.61 -10.23 10.78
C VAL A 188 0.12 -10.47 11.06
N VAL A 189 -0.50 -9.63 11.91
CA VAL A 189 -1.94 -9.72 12.19
C VAL A 189 -2.75 -9.48 10.93
N LEU A 190 -2.47 -8.43 10.17
CA LEU A 190 -3.18 -8.13 8.92
C LEU A 190 -2.94 -9.17 7.84
N LEU A 191 -1.77 -9.81 7.81
CA LEU A 191 -1.43 -10.88 6.89
C LEU A 191 -2.20 -12.16 7.18
N VAL A 192 -2.24 -12.58 8.46
CA VAL A 192 -2.86 -13.84 8.90
C VAL A 192 -4.36 -13.69 9.08
N ALA A 193 -4.84 -12.59 9.65
CA ALA A 193 -6.26 -12.36 9.90
C ALA A 193 -6.96 -11.76 8.67
N GLY A 194 -6.23 -11.00 7.85
CA GLY A 194 -6.80 -10.30 6.70
C GLY A 194 -6.90 -11.12 5.42
N ALA A 195 -6.96 -12.44 5.50
CA ALA A 195 -7.22 -13.32 4.36
C ALA A 195 -6.32 -13.06 3.12
N VAL A 196 -5.08 -12.57 3.29
CA VAL A 196 -4.24 -12.16 2.16
C VAL A 196 -3.75 -13.37 1.36
N LEU A 197 -3.35 -14.42 2.07
CA LEU A 197 -2.86 -15.67 1.45
C LEU A 197 -3.94 -16.75 1.40
N VAL A 198 -4.79 -16.81 2.42
CA VAL A 198 -5.87 -17.79 2.54
C VAL A 198 -7.20 -17.07 2.33
N PRO A 199 -8.07 -17.55 1.42
CA PRO A 199 -9.41 -16.99 1.22
C PRO A 199 -10.23 -16.92 2.51
N LEU A 200 -11.09 -15.89 2.61
CA LEU A 200 -11.85 -15.61 3.83
C LEU A 200 -12.87 -16.70 4.17
N ASP A 201 -13.39 -17.40 3.17
CA ASP A 201 -14.35 -18.51 3.30
C ASP A 201 -13.78 -19.73 4.06
N ARG A 202 -12.45 -19.85 4.18
CA ARG A 202 -11.78 -20.89 4.96
C ARG A 202 -11.72 -20.60 6.46
N TYR A 203 -12.11 -19.40 6.90
CA TYR A 203 -12.12 -19.02 8.32
C TYR A 203 -13.44 -19.42 8.98
N PRO A 204 -13.48 -19.60 10.32
CA PRO A 204 -14.73 -19.88 11.03
C PRO A 204 -15.76 -18.77 10.80
N ASP A 205 -17.03 -19.14 10.55
CA ASP A 205 -18.11 -18.20 10.19
C ASP A 205 -18.22 -17.01 11.14
N ALA A 206 -18.06 -17.24 12.45
CA ALA A 206 -18.12 -16.19 13.46
C ALA A 206 -17.02 -15.12 13.31
N ALA A 207 -15.86 -15.50 12.77
CA ALA A 207 -14.73 -14.60 12.55
C ALA A 207 -14.83 -13.86 11.22
N GLN A 208 -15.44 -14.45 10.19
CA GLN A 208 -15.50 -13.88 8.83
C GLN A 208 -16.07 -12.46 8.82
N SER A 209 -17.16 -12.21 9.56
CA SER A 209 -17.81 -10.89 9.65
C SER A 209 -16.89 -9.79 10.17
N VAL A 210 -16.04 -10.12 11.16
CA VAL A 210 -15.10 -9.18 11.76
C VAL A 210 -13.87 -9.01 10.89
N LEU A 211 -13.35 -10.11 10.35
CA LEU A 211 -12.18 -10.12 9.49
C LEU A 211 -12.45 -9.39 8.17
N ALA A 212 -13.68 -9.46 7.63
CA ALA A 212 -14.09 -8.71 6.43
C ALA A 212 -14.00 -7.18 6.59
N LEU A 213 -14.01 -6.67 7.83
CA LEU A 213 -13.85 -5.24 8.13
C LEU A 213 -12.37 -4.82 8.14
N LEU A 214 -11.42 -5.75 8.09
CA LEU A 214 -10.00 -5.44 8.00
C LEU A 214 -9.68 -4.93 6.59
N PRO A 215 -8.81 -3.91 6.46
CA PRO A 215 -8.46 -3.37 5.16
C PRO A 215 -7.68 -4.38 4.30
N SER A 216 -6.92 -5.29 4.92
CA SER A 216 -6.24 -6.39 4.21
C SER A 216 -7.20 -7.43 3.64
N ALA A 217 -8.25 -7.80 4.38
CA ALA A 217 -9.28 -8.70 3.86
C ALA A 217 -10.07 -8.06 2.73
N ALA A 218 -10.49 -6.80 2.90
CA ALA A 218 -11.19 -6.05 1.87
C ALA A 218 -10.37 -5.94 0.57
N LEU A 219 -9.06 -5.68 0.67
CA LEU A 219 -8.19 -5.65 -0.51
C LEU A 219 -8.05 -7.04 -1.15
N ALA A 220 -7.76 -8.07 -0.35
CA ALA A 220 -7.48 -9.41 -0.86
C ALA A 220 -8.72 -10.03 -1.53
N GLU A 221 -9.88 -10.00 -0.86
CA GLU A 221 -11.15 -10.48 -1.42
C GLU A 221 -11.60 -9.59 -2.60
N GLY A 222 -11.44 -8.27 -2.50
CA GLY A 222 -11.74 -7.37 -3.60
C GLY A 222 -10.95 -7.71 -4.88
N LEU A 223 -9.67 -8.05 -4.76
CA LEU A 223 -8.87 -8.49 -5.91
C LEU A 223 -9.26 -9.88 -6.40
N ARG A 224 -9.59 -10.82 -5.52
CA ARG A 224 -10.10 -12.15 -5.90
C ARG A 224 -11.39 -12.03 -6.71
N ASP A 225 -12.37 -11.29 -6.20
CA ASP A 225 -13.63 -11.01 -6.88
C ASP A 225 -13.40 -10.31 -8.23
N THR A 226 -12.50 -9.33 -8.26
CA THR A 226 -12.17 -8.58 -9.48
C THR A 226 -11.65 -9.50 -10.59
N PHE A 227 -10.74 -10.41 -10.27
CA PHE A 227 -10.13 -11.27 -11.28
C PHE A 227 -10.90 -12.57 -11.55
N ALA A 228 -11.81 -12.96 -10.66
CA ALA A 228 -12.72 -14.10 -10.87
C ALA A 228 -14.03 -13.69 -11.56
N ALA A 229 -14.67 -12.62 -11.10
CA ALA A 229 -16.01 -12.17 -11.53
C ALA A 229 -16.00 -10.87 -12.35
N GLY A 230 -14.84 -10.21 -12.48
CA GLY A 230 -14.67 -9.01 -13.30
C GLY A 230 -14.80 -7.67 -12.55
N ALA A 231 -15.30 -7.68 -11.32
CA ALA A 231 -15.43 -6.50 -10.47
C ALA A 231 -15.42 -6.88 -8.98
N PRO A 232 -14.95 -5.99 -8.08
CA PRO A 232 -14.97 -6.23 -6.65
C PRO A 232 -16.38 -6.05 -6.08
N HIS A 233 -16.67 -6.70 -4.96
CA HIS A 233 -17.84 -6.36 -4.17
C HIS A 233 -17.73 -4.93 -3.61
N TRP A 234 -18.83 -4.19 -3.59
CA TRP A 234 -18.85 -2.78 -3.17
C TRP A 234 -18.42 -2.59 -1.71
N SER A 235 -18.61 -3.61 -0.86
CA SER A 235 -18.19 -3.60 0.54
C SER A 235 -16.68 -3.44 0.69
N ALA A 236 -15.89 -4.06 -0.19
CA ALA A 236 -14.43 -3.92 -0.18
C ALA A 236 -14.02 -2.45 -0.37
N LEU A 237 -14.65 -1.78 -1.35
CA LEU A 237 -14.43 -0.35 -1.61
C LEU A 237 -14.84 0.51 -0.40
N ALA A 238 -16.00 0.22 0.19
CA ALA A 238 -16.50 0.95 1.36
C ALA A 238 -15.58 0.80 2.59
N VAL A 239 -15.09 -0.41 2.86
CA VAL A 239 -14.17 -0.69 3.97
C VAL A 239 -12.84 0.03 3.75
N LEU A 240 -12.24 -0.07 2.56
CA LEU A 240 -10.98 0.60 2.25
C LEU A 240 -11.11 2.14 2.29
N ALA A 241 -12.20 2.68 1.76
CA ALA A 241 -12.49 4.11 1.82
C ALA A 241 -12.72 4.57 3.27
N GLY A 242 -13.44 3.78 4.07
CA GLY A 242 -13.67 4.04 5.49
C GLY A 242 -12.36 4.08 6.29
N TRP A 243 -11.49 3.09 6.09
CA TRP A 243 -10.16 3.07 6.70
C TRP A 243 -9.29 4.23 6.25
N THR A 244 -9.30 4.55 4.95
CA THR A 244 -8.58 5.72 4.41
C THR A 244 -9.05 7.01 5.09
N ALA A 245 -10.36 7.21 5.21
CA ALA A 245 -10.92 8.41 5.83
C ALA A 245 -10.59 8.49 7.32
N VAL A 246 -10.82 7.41 8.08
CA VAL A 246 -10.60 7.37 9.53
C VAL A 246 -9.12 7.46 9.86
N ALA A 247 -8.28 6.58 9.30
CA ALA A 247 -6.85 6.59 9.57
C ALA A 247 -6.17 7.86 9.03
N GLY A 248 -6.59 8.35 7.86
CA GLY A 248 -6.07 9.60 7.29
C GLY A 248 -6.40 10.82 8.17
N LEU A 249 -7.65 10.90 8.66
CA LEU A 249 -8.06 11.96 9.59
C LEU A 249 -7.30 11.87 10.91
N LEU A 250 -7.18 10.66 11.48
CA LEU A 250 -6.44 10.46 12.73
C LEU A 250 -4.98 10.85 12.56
N THR A 251 -4.33 10.41 11.48
CA THR A 251 -2.94 10.74 11.17
C THR A 251 -2.75 12.25 11.09
N THR A 252 -3.55 12.95 10.28
CA THR A 252 -3.37 14.40 10.10
C THR A 252 -3.55 15.19 11.40
N ARG A 253 -4.35 14.69 12.34
CA ARG A 253 -4.56 15.31 13.66
C ARG A 253 -3.47 14.95 14.68
N SER A 254 -3.06 13.69 14.74
CA SER A 254 -2.13 13.19 15.76
C SER A 254 -0.65 13.30 15.37
N PHE A 255 -0.33 13.46 14.08
CA PHE A 255 1.04 13.48 13.60
C PHE A 255 1.80 14.67 14.19
N THR A 256 2.85 14.40 14.97
CA THR A 256 3.72 15.43 15.51
C THR A 256 5.05 15.44 14.78
N TRP A 257 5.55 16.65 14.49
CA TRP A 257 6.86 16.85 13.86
C TRP A 257 8.04 16.48 14.78
N GLU A 258 7.75 16.29 16.07
CA GLU A 258 8.66 15.85 17.15
C GLU A 258 7.98 14.78 18.00
#